data_AF-K9CY93-F1
#
_entry.id   AF-K9CY93-F1
#
_cell.length_a   1.000
_cell.length_b   1.000
_cell.length_c   1.000
_cell.angle_alpha   90.00
_cell.angle_beta   90.00
_cell.angle_gamma   90.00
#
_symmetry.space_group_name_H-M   'P 1'
#
loop_
_entity.id
_entity.type
_entity.pdbx_description
1 polymer ?
#
loop_
_entity_poly.entity_id
_entity_poly.type
_entity_poly.pdbx_seq_one_letter_code
_entity_poly.pdbx_strand_id
1 'polypeptide(L)'
;MSVPQKRFVLDERSQALDLNMVNFFFYPMSSAKAHDSPAGQIIHDFLTSRLGVALLIGAVLAAPSRPPIVAAEPFLAMLAGDRAFTDEMKKYTGRVVGQIIGHLGGVFVRRGVKITVPSRYGSGSIYSFQGQLLVDQSMDAVKELEDAARLLAKVDPDRRSFE
;
A
#
# COMPACT_ATOMS: atom_id res chain seq x y z
N MET A 1 20.65 29.83 -3.61
CA MET A 1 20.44 29.29 -2.25
C MET A 1 19.61 28.02 -2.38
N SER A 2 20.15 26.85 -2.04
CA SER A 2 19.39 25.60 -2.06
C SER A 2 18.48 25.53 -0.84
N VAL A 3 17.18 25.36 -1.06
CA VAL A 3 16.24 25.07 0.04
C VAL A 3 16.67 23.74 0.66
N PRO A 4 16.91 23.65 1.98
CA PRO A 4 17.21 22.37 2.60
C PRO A 4 16.03 21.44 2.35
N GLN A 5 16.26 20.39 1.56
CA GLN A 5 15.27 19.35 1.35
C GLN A 5 15.02 18.67 2.69
N LYS A 6 13.87 18.96 3.31
CA LYS A 6 13.39 18.16 4.43
C LYS A 6 13.24 16.73 3.92
N ARG A 7 14.14 15.84 4.35
CA ARG A 7 13.97 14.40 4.14
C ARG A 7 12.84 13.97 5.06
N PHE A 8 11.68 13.70 4.47
CA PHE A 8 10.59 13.04 5.17
C PHE A 8 11.03 11.60 5.43
N VAL A 9 11.10 11.22 6.71
CA VAL A 9 11.30 9.82 7.10
C VAL A 9 9.91 9.29 7.45
N LEU A 10 9.54 8.16 6.85
CA LEU A 10 8.30 7.48 7.20
C LEU A 10 8.47 6.84 8.57
N ASP A 11 7.56 7.11 9.49
CA ASP A 11 7.53 6.44 10.78
C ASP A 11 7.15 4.96 10.65
N GLU A 12 7.45 4.17 11.68
CA GLU A 12 7.20 2.73 11.69
C GLU A 12 5.72 2.39 11.48
N ARG A 13 4.78 3.20 11.99
CA ARG A 13 3.34 2.92 11.82
C ARG A 13 2.91 3.14 10.38
N SER A 14 3.44 4.16 9.70
CA SER A 14 3.18 4.41 8.29
C SER A 14 3.69 3.28 7.38
N GLN A 15 4.77 2.59 7.79
CA GLN A 15 5.38 1.49 7.05
C GLN A 15 4.82 0.10 7.43
N ALA A 16 4.16 -0.03 8.58
CA ALA A 16 3.54 -1.28 8.98
C ALA A 16 2.49 -1.75 7.95
N LEU A 17 2.35 -3.07 7.81
CA LEU A 17 1.33 -3.70 6.97
C LEU A 17 -0.05 -3.15 7.34
N ASP A 18 -0.85 -2.80 6.33
CA ASP A 18 -2.23 -2.40 6.56
C ASP A 18 -3.08 -3.59 7.01
N LEU A 19 -3.96 -3.41 7.99
CA LEU A 19 -4.80 -4.51 8.50
C LEU A 19 -5.73 -5.08 7.42
N ASN A 20 -6.12 -4.27 6.43
CA ASN A 20 -6.90 -4.73 5.29
C ASN A 20 -6.10 -5.63 4.34
N MET A 21 -4.77 -5.68 4.49
CA MET A 21 -3.87 -6.49 3.65
C MET A 21 -3.43 -7.80 4.32
N VAL A 22 -3.93 -8.14 5.51
CA VAL A 22 -3.53 -9.37 6.22
C VAL A 22 -3.83 -10.63 5.41
N ASN A 23 -4.97 -10.64 4.69
CA ASN A 23 -5.39 -11.74 3.83
C ASN A 23 -5.14 -11.48 2.34
N PHE A 24 -4.34 -10.46 2.02
CA PHE A 24 -3.99 -10.14 0.65
C PHE A 24 -2.91 -11.11 0.14
N PHE A 25 -3.22 -11.83 -0.94
CA PHE A 25 -2.26 -12.65 -1.65
C PHE A 25 -1.96 -12.04 -3.01
N PHE A 26 -0.70 -11.68 -3.24
CA PHE A 26 -0.26 -11.14 -4.52
C PHE A 26 0.20 -12.25 -5.48
N TYR A 27 -0.35 -12.24 -6.70
CA TYR A 27 0.05 -13.16 -7.77
C TYR A 27 0.92 -12.44 -8.81
N PRO A 28 2.27 -12.60 -8.78
CA PRO A 28 3.18 -11.86 -9.66
C PRO A 28 3.04 -12.23 -11.14
N MET A 29 2.68 -13.48 -11.46
CA MET A 29 2.55 -13.99 -12.84
C MET A 29 3.80 -13.67 -13.68
N SER A 30 3.63 -13.01 -14.83
CA SER A 30 4.71 -12.59 -15.73
C SER A 30 5.67 -11.56 -15.11
N SER A 31 5.40 -11.05 -13.90
CA SER A 31 6.20 -10.07 -13.19
C SER A 31 6.96 -10.68 -12.00
N ALA A 32 7.13 -12.01 -11.96
CA ALA A 32 7.86 -12.72 -10.89
C ALA A 32 9.27 -12.18 -10.69
N LYS A 33 10.06 -12.00 -11.75
CA LYS A 33 11.43 -11.47 -11.64
C LYS A 33 11.48 -10.08 -11.00
N ALA A 34 10.56 -9.20 -11.38
CA ALA A 34 10.45 -7.88 -10.77
C ALA A 34 10.07 -7.98 -9.29
N HIS A 35 9.09 -8.83 -8.95
CA HIS A 35 8.66 -9.07 -7.58
C HIS A 35 9.81 -9.58 -6.70
N ASP A 36 10.55 -10.59 -7.16
CA ASP A 36 11.62 -11.24 -6.41
C ASP A 36 12.87 -10.36 -6.26
N SER A 37 12.92 -9.22 -6.96
CA SER A 37 14.02 -8.27 -6.85
C SER A 37 13.92 -7.42 -5.57
N PRO A 38 15.05 -6.91 -5.03
CA PRO A 38 15.03 -6.05 -3.84
C PRO A 38 14.15 -4.79 -4.02
N ALA A 39 14.15 -4.19 -5.21
CA ALA A 39 13.31 -3.04 -5.50
C ALA A 39 11.82 -3.41 -5.58
N GLY A 40 11.50 -4.59 -6.10
CA GLY A 40 10.13 -5.11 -6.14
C GLY A 40 9.56 -5.34 -4.75
N GLN A 41 10.34 -5.93 -3.84
CA GLN A 41 9.94 -6.13 -2.45
C GLN A 41 9.70 -4.79 -1.74
N ILE A 42 10.59 -3.80 -1.89
CA ILE A 42 10.37 -2.45 -1.34
C ILE A 42 9.07 -1.82 -1.84
N ILE A 43 8.77 -1.97 -3.13
CA ILE A 43 7.53 -1.45 -3.72
C ILE A 43 6.33 -2.20 -3.16
N HIS A 44 6.40 -3.53 -3.06
CA HIS A 44 5.33 -4.36 -2.51
C HIS A 44 5.01 -3.99 -1.06
N ASP A 45 6.04 -3.94 -0.23
CA ASP A 45 5.94 -3.65 1.20
C ASP A 45 5.36 -2.25 1.41
N PHE A 46 5.83 -1.26 0.64
CA PHE A 46 5.25 0.07 0.71
C PHE A 46 3.79 0.11 0.26
N LEU A 47 3.45 -0.50 -0.87
CA LEU A 47 2.08 -0.42 -1.40
C LEU A 47 1.06 -1.18 -0.53
N THR A 48 1.51 -2.18 0.21
CA THR A 48 0.70 -2.93 1.19
C THR A 48 0.75 -2.33 2.61
N SER A 49 1.56 -1.29 2.82
CA SER A 49 1.62 -0.59 4.10
C SER A 49 0.39 0.29 4.35
N ARG A 50 0.18 0.69 5.60
CA ARG A 50 -0.90 1.62 6.00
C ARG A 50 -0.92 2.90 5.17
N LEU A 51 0.26 3.51 4.96
CA LEU A 51 0.35 4.71 4.14
C LEU A 51 0.12 4.41 2.66
N GLY A 52 0.70 3.34 2.11
CA GLY A 52 0.52 2.97 0.72
C GLY A 52 -0.95 2.71 0.37
N VAL A 53 -1.62 1.91 1.19
CA VAL A 53 -3.05 1.59 1.03
C VAL A 53 -3.91 2.87 1.15
N ALA A 54 -3.66 3.71 2.15
CA ALA A 54 -4.39 4.97 2.31
C ALA A 54 -4.20 5.92 1.12
N LEU A 55 -2.99 6.02 0.57
CA LEU A 55 -2.71 6.81 -0.62
C LEU A 55 -3.46 6.29 -1.85
N LEU A 56 -3.49 4.98 -2.06
CA LEU A 56 -4.18 4.36 -3.19
C LEU A 56 -5.71 4.56 -3.10
N ILE A 57 -6.30 4.28 -1.94
CA ILE A 57 -7.74 4.48 -1.70
C ILE A 57 -8.08 5.96 -1.88
N GLY A 58 -7.35 6.85 -1.21
CA GLY A 58 -7.56 8.29 -1.30
C GLY A 58 -7.45 8.81 -2.73
N ALA A 59 -6.49 8.32 -3.51
CA ALA A 59 -6.34 8.71 -4.91
C ALA A 59 -7.52 8.27 -5.79
N VAL A 60 -8.02 7.04 -5.60
CA VAL A 60 -9.20 6.55 -6.32
C VAL A 60 -10.46 7.35 -5.96
N LEU A 61 -10.67 7.65 -4.68
CA LEU A 61 -11.85 8.38 -4.22
C LEU A 61 -11.83 9.86 -4.61
N ALA A 62 -10.68 10.53 -4.45
CA ALA A 62 -10.56 11.96 -4.73
C ALA A 62 -10.49 12.28 -6.23
N ALA A 63 -9.96 11.36 -7.05
CA ALA A 63 -9.79 11.56 -8.47
C ALA A 63 -10.03 10.26 -9.27
N PRO A 64 -11.28 9.76 -9.35
CA PRO A 64 -11.61 8.46 -9.96
C PRO A 64 -11.29 8.37 -11.47
N SER A 65 -11.07 9.50 -12.12
CA SER A 65 -10.64 9.59 -13.53
C SER A 65 -9.12 9.58 -13.73
N ARG A 66 -8.33 9.42 -12.66
CA ARG A 66 -6.86 9.48 -12.69
C ARG A 66 -6.22 8.20 -12.15
N PRO A 67 -5.10 7.73 -12.72
CA PRO A 67 -4.41 6.56 -12.19
C PRO A 67 -3.90 6.79 -10.76
N PRO A 68 -4.19 5.90 -9.80
CA PRO A 68 -3.81 6.09 -8.40
C PRO A 68 -2.30 5.96 -8.16
N ILE A 69 -1.58 5.29 -9.09
CA ILE A 69 -0.13 5.11 -8.99
C ILE A 69 0.65 6.44 -8.91
N VAL A 70 0.10 7.53 -9.45
CA VAL A 70 0.71 8.85 -9.41
C VAL A 70 0.86 9.36 -7.97
N ALA A 71 -0.06 9.00 -7.07
CA ALA A 71 0.02 9.38 -5.66
C ALA A 71 1.13 8.65 -4.91
N ALA A 72 1.43 7.40 -5.28
CA ALA A 72 2.48 6.60 -4.66
C ALA A 72 3.89 6.95 -5.19
N GLU A 73 3.99 7.48 -6.41
CA GLU A 73 5.27 7.73 -7.10
C GLU A 73 6.35 8.43 -6.25
N PRO A 74 6.07 9.55 -5.54
CA PRO A 74 7.11 10.23 -4.77
C PRO A 74 7.74 9.34 -3.70
N PHE A 75 6.94 8.47 -3.09
CA PHE A 75 7.38 7.53 -2.06
C PHE A 75 8.17 6.38 -2.66
N LEU A 76 7.75 5.87 -3.83
CA LEU A 76 8.52 4.84 -4.55
C LEU A 76 9.90 5.38 -4.97
N ALA A 77 9.97 6.63 -5.41
CA ALA A 77 11.25 7.29 -5.72
C ALA A 77 12.12 7.49 -4.47
N MET A 78 11.52 7.81 -3.33
CA MET A 78 12.23 7.96 -2.07
C MET A 78 12.78 6.63 -1.53
N LEU A 79 12.00 5.55 -1.63
CA LEU A 79 12.33 4.26 -1.01
C LEU A 79 13.18 3.35 -1.89
N ALA A 80 12.83 3.25 -3.18
CA ALA A 80 13.47 2.32 -4.13
C ALA A 80 14.31 3.04 -5.21
N GLY A 81 14.33 4.38 -5.21
CA GLY A 81 15.11 5.17 -6.16
C GLY A 81 14.65 5.00 -7.61
N ASP A 82 15.57 5.23 -8.55
CA ASP A 82 15.27 5.12 -9.99
C ASP A 82 15.01 3.68 -10.46
N ARG A 83 15.46 2.68 -9.69
CA ARG A 83 15.21 1.25 -9.96
C ARG A 83 13.73 0.91 -9.93
N ALA A 84 12.91 1.71 -9.23
CA ALA A 84 11.45 1.54 -9.21
C ALA A 84 10.77 1.87 -10.54
N PHE A 85 11.48 2.52 -11.49
CA PHE A 85 10.89 3.12 -12.68
C PHE A 85 11.45 2.56 -13.99
N THR A 86 12.04 1.37 -13.97
CA THR A 86 12.28 0.60 -15.19
C THR A 86 10.95 0.16 -15.80
N ASP A 87 10.92 -0.15 -17.10
CA ASP A 87 9.67 -0.55 -17.76
C ASP A 87 9.05 -1.81 -17.17
N GLU A 88 9.89 -2.76 -16.76
CA GLU A 88 9.43 -3.98 -16.08
C GLU A 88 8.84 -3.65 -14.71
N MET A 89 9.50 -2.76 -13.96
CA MET A 89 9.05 -2.38 -12.63
C MET A 89 7.76 -1.57 -12.68
N LYS A 90 7.59 -0.66 -13.65
CA LYS A 90 6.32 0.08 -13.83
C LYS A 90 5.15 -0.86 -14.12
N LYS A 91 5.37 -1.91 -14.93
CA LYS A 91 4.34 -2.94 -15.21
C LYS A 91 4.02 -3.74 -13.94
N TYR A 92 5.04 -4.12 -13.19
CA TYR A 92 4.91 -4.80 -11.91
C TYR A 92 4.10 -3.96 -10.91
N THR A 93 4.49 -2.71 -10.68
CA THR A 93 3.82 -1.80 -9.76
C THR A 93 2.36 -1.58 -10.14
N GLY A 94 2.06 -1.40 -11.44
CA GLY A 94 0.68 -1.29 -11.92
C GLY A 94 -0.16 -2.55 -11.63
N ARG A 95 0.45 -3.75 -11.71
CA ARG A 95 -0.19 -5.02 -11.36
C ARG A 95 -0.46 -5.13 -9.86
N VAL A 96 0.51 -4.78 -9.01
CA VAL A 96 0.35 -4.73 -7.54
C VAL A 96 -0.80 -3.82 -7.16
N VAL A 97 -0.80 -2.58 -7.66
CA VAL A 97 -1.88 -1.61 -7.43
C VAL A 97 -3.24 -2.17 -7.86
N GLY A 98 -3.33 -2.79 -9.03
CA GLY A 98 -4.58 -3.38 -9.50
C GLY A 98 -5.10 -4.51 -8.62
N GLN A 99 -4.22 -5.37 -8.11
CA GLN A 99 -4.61 -6.46 -7.21
C GLN A 99 -4.99 -5.94 -5.82
N ILE A 100 -4.27 -4.95 -5.28
CA ILE A 100 -4.61 -4.31 -3.99
C ILE A 100 -5.99 -3.66 -4.09
N ILE A 101 -6.23 -2.84 -5.12
CA ILE A 101 -7.53 -2.18 -5.29
C ILE A 101 -8.64 -3.21 -5.50
N GLY A 102 -8.39 -4.27 -6.27
CA GLY A 102 -9.34 -5.38 -6.45
C GLY A 102 -9.65 -6.12 -5.16
N HIS A 103 -8.64 -6.36 -4.32
CA HIS A 103 -8.81 -6.97 -3.00
C HIS A 103 -9.71 -6.12 -2.09
N LEU A 104 -9.59 -4.80 -2.18
CA LEU A 104 -10.40 -3.83 -1.44
C LEU A 104 -11.79 -3.58 -2.04
N GLY A 105 -12.24 -4.42 -2.98
CA GLY A 105 -13.54 -4.31 -3.64
C GLY A 105 -13.61 -3.31 -4.81
N GLY A 106 -12.48 -2.74 -5.20
CA GLY A 106 -12.40 -1.82 -6.33
C GLY A 106 -12.52 -2.52 -7.68
N VAL A 107 -13.18 -1.86 -8.62
CA VAL A 107 -13.42 -2.35 -9.98
C VAL A 107 -12.49 -1.63 -10.95
N PHE A 108 -11.88 -2.38 -11.86
CA PHE A 108 -11.13 -1.83 -12.98
C PHE A 108 -12.07 -1.10 -13.95
N VAL A 109 -11.74 0.14 -14.30
CA VAL A 109 -12.54 0.96 -15.22
C VAL A 109 -11.91 1.02 -16.61
N ARG A 110 -10.63 1.39 -16.71
CA ARG A 110 -9.93 1.58 -17.99
C ARG A 110 -8.41 1.51 -17.81
N ARG A 111 -7.71 1.01 -18.83
CA ARG A 111 -6.24 1.00 -18.95
C ARG A 111 -5.74 2.07 -19.93
N GLY A 112 -4.47 2.46 -19.79
CA GLY A 112 -3.79 3.34 -20.73
C GLY A 112 -4.24 4.80 -20.64
N VAL A 113 -4.73 5.22 -19.48
CA VAL A 113 -5.07 6.63 -19.24
C VAL A 113 -3.77 7.42 -19.15
N LYS A 114 -3.62 8.43 -20.03
CA LYS A 114 -2.44 9.29 -20.08
C LYS A 114 -2.32 10.10 -18.79
N ILE A 115 -1.13 10.11 -18.20
CA ILE A 115 -0.83 10.96 -17.05
C ILE A 115 -0.41 12.33 -17.58
N THR A 116 -1.11 13.38 -17.16
CA THR A 116 -0.93 14.76 -17.66
C THR A 116 -0.14 15.66 -16.71
N VAL A 117 0.21 15.15 -15.54
CA VAL A 117 1.06 15.83 -14.55
C VAL A 117 2.49 15.29 -14.64
N PRO A 118 3.51 16.04 -14.18
CA PRO A 118 4.87 15.54 -14.09
C PRO A 118 4.92 14.21 -13.33
N SER A 119 5.35 13.15 -14.02
CA SER A 119 5.39 11.78 -13.51
C SER A 119 6.36 10.96 -14.33
N ARG A 120 7.04 10.02 -13.67
CA ARG A 120 7.85 8.97 -14.32
C ARG A 120 6.99 7.94 -15.03
N TYR A 121 5.68 7.90 -14.76
CA TYR A 121 4.70 7.07 -15.46
C TYR A 121 4.07 7.87 -16.61
N GLY A 122 4.10 7.33 -17.83
CA GLY A 122 3.42 7.96 -18.99
C GLY A 122 1.92 7.67 -19.05
N SER A 123 1.48 6.55 -18.48
CA SER A 123 0.08 6.14 -18.41
C SER A 123 -0.17 5.18 -17.25
N GLY A 124 -1.44 4.96 -16.92
CA GLY A 124 -1.85 3.98 -15.91
C GLY A 124 -3.28 3.50 -16.09
N SER A 125 -3.74 2.70 -15.13
CA SER A 125 -5.11 2.21 -15.03
C SER A 125 -5.91 3.04 -14.04
N ILE A 126 -7.20 3.22 -14.31
CA ILE A 126 -8.17 3.84 -13.40
C ILE A 126 -9.11 2.78 -12.82
N TYR A 127 -9.56 3.05 -11.60
CA TYR A 127 -10.38 2.15 -10.80
C TYR A 127 -11.50 2.93 -10.13
N SER A 128 -12.51 2.24 -9.61
CA SER A 128 -13.60 2.83 -8.84
C SER A 128 -14.06 1.86 -7.77
N PHE A 129 -14.42 2.35 -6.58
CA PHE A 129 -15.03 1.54 -5.54
C PHE A 129 -16.55 1.42 -5.68
N GLN A 130 -17.22 2.18 -6.54
CA GLN A 130 -18.68 2.12 -6.76
C GLN A 130 -19.54 2.13 -5.46
N GLY A 131 -19.04 2.73 -4.37
CA GLY A 131 -19.70 2.71 -3.06
C GLY A 131 -19.46 1.43 -2.22
N GLN A 132 -18.65 0.50 -2.72
CA GLN A 132 -18.24 -0.75 -2.07
C GLN A 132 -16.73 -0.73 -1.81
N LEU A 133 -16.32 0.02 -0.79
CA LEU A 133 -14.97 -0.10 -0.26
C LEU A 133 -14.98 -1.19 0.80
N LEU A 134 -14.34 -2.32 0.51
CA LEU A 134 -14.15 -3.40 1.46
C LEU A 134 -12.94 -3.06 2.32
N VAL A 135 -13.21 -2.36 3.42
CA VAL A 135 -12.26 -2.21 4.52
C VAL A 135 -12.77 -3.06 5.66
N ASP A 136 -11.92 -3.96 6.13
CA ASP A 136 -12.16 -4.71 7.34
C ASP A 136 -12.10 -3.71 8.51
N GLN A 137 -13.28 -3.29 8.96
CA GLN A 137 -13.43 -2.48 10.16
C GLN A 137 -13.14 -3.38 11.35
N SER A 138 -11.86 -3.65 11.59
CA SER A 138 -11.39 -4.33 12.80
C SER A 138 -11.52 -3.41 14.02
N MET A 139 -12.71 -2.84 14.27
CA MET A 139 -13.14 -2.67 15.66
C MET A 139 -13.28 -4.06 16.30
N ASP A 140 -13.68 -5.08 15.55
CA ASP A 140 -13.85 -6.43 16.10
C ASP A 140 -12.52 -7.15 16.33
N ALA A 141 -11.55 -7.11 15.41
CA ALA A 141 -10.25 -7.77 15.65
C ALA A 141 -9.38 -7.05 16.71
N VAL A 142 -9.48 -5.72 16.81
CA VAL A 142 -8.83 -4.96 17.90
C VAL A 142 -9.51 -5.28 19.24
N LYS A 143 -10.84 -5.38 19.26
CA LYS A 143 -11.59 -5.79 20.46
C LYS A 143 -11.28 -7.23 20.86
N GLU A 144 -11.15 -8.16 19.92
CA GLU A 144 -10.75 -9.54 20.19
C GLU A 144 -9.33 -9.62 20.75
N LEU A 145 -8.39 -8.81 20.24
CA LEU A 145 -7.04 -8.69 20.79
C LEU A 145 -7.02 -8.04 22.19
N GLU A 146 -7.82 -7.00 22.41
CA GLU A 146 -7.99 -6.37 23.74
C GLU A 146 -8.65 -7.31 24.75
N ASP A 147 -9.67 -8.06 24.33
CA ASP A 147 -10.37 -9.02 25.16
C ASP A 147 -9.47 -10.23 25.46
N ALA A 148 -8.67 -10.70 24.49
CA ALA A 148 -7.65 -11.73 24.71
C ALA A 148 -6.53 -11.25 25.66
N ALA A 149 -6.06 -10.00 25.51
CA ALA A 149 -5.07 -9.41 26.42
C ALA A 149 -5.63 -9.24 27.84
N ARG A 150 -6.91 -8.85 27.98
CA ARG A 150 -7.61 -8.78 29.27
C ARG A 150 -7.80 -10.15 29.90
N LEU A 151 -8.10 -11.19 29.10
CA LEU A 151 -8.18 -12.57 29.56
C LEU A 151 -6.82 -13.07 30.06
N LEU A 152 -5.74 -12.82 29.32
CA LEU A 152 -4.38 -13.17 29.73
C LEU A 152 -3.95 -12.45 31.02
N ALA A 153 -4.29 -11.17 31.17
CA ALA A 153 -4.01 -10.40 32.39
C ALA A 153 -4.82 -10.88 33.62
N LYS A 154 -5.95 -11.59 33.41
CA LYS A 154 -6.73 -12.19 34.50
C LYS A 154 -6.26 -13.61 34.87
N VAL A 155 -5.56 -14.29 33.97
CA VAL A 155 -5.08 -15.67 34.16
C VAL A 155 -3.75 -15.71 34.91
N ASP A 156 -3.01 -14.60 35.01
CA ASP A 156 -1.78 -14.54 35.81
C ASP A 156 -1.58 -13.16 36.49
N PRO A 157 -2.15 -12.93 37.69
CA PRO A 157 -1.93 -11.71 38.45
C PRO A 157 -0.51 -11.61 39.07
N ASP A 158 0.30 -12.69 39.05
CA ASP A 158 1.57 -12.78 39.78
C ASP A 158 2.82 -12.70 38.90
N ARG A 159 2.72 -12.51 37.58
CA ARG A 159 3.89 -12.34 36.70
C ARG A 159 4.55 -10.95 36.75
N ARG A 160 4.46 -10.23 37.88
CA ARG A 160 5.31 -9.08 38.21
C ARG A 160 6.43 -9.51 39.16
N SER A 161 7.32 -10.37 38.68
CA SER A 161 8.61 -10.59 39.31
C SER A 161 9.54 -11.32 38.34
N PHE A 162 10.18 -10.56 37.46
CA PHE A 162 11.53 -10.86 37.01
C PHE A 162 12.26 -9.53 36.90
N GLU A 163 13.17 -9.33 37.85
CA GLU A 163 14.26 -8.36 37.81
C GLU A 163 15.13 -8.53 36.55
#